data_AF-A0A225NMV3-F1
#
_entry.id   AF-A0A225NMV3-F1
#
_cell.length_a   1.000
_cell.length_b   1.000
_cell.length_c   1.000
_cell.angle_alpha   90.00
_cell.angle_beta   90.00
_cell.angle_gamma   90.00
#
_symmetry.space_group_name_H-M   'P 1'
#
loop_
_entity.id
_entity.type
_entity.pdbx_description
1 polymer ?
#
loop_
_entity_poly.entity_id
_entity_poly.type
_entity_poly.pdbx_seq_one_letter_code
_entity_poly.pdbx_strand_id
1 'polypeptide(L)'
;MRQAFGSWILALALAAAPGPVGMAARASEAENAPGRFDYYVMALSWSPNWCALEGDQRRAPQCDEDHGWLLHGLWPQFETGWPETCDTSEPSPSRQMTREMTDIMGSAGLAWHQWRKHGSCSGLAPEDYFRLSRVAYGRVVRPEVFRKLSNAVRLPASVVEEAFLKDNPQLTPDMLTVTCRDGYVQEVRICFTRGLEPRPCGPDARRDCRLNDALFTPLR
;
A
#
# COMPACT_ATOMS: atom_id res chain seq x y z
N MET A 1 11.44 -79.12 -5.18
CA MET A 1 10.40 -78.28 -5.82
C MET A 1 10.40 -76.92 -5.12
N ARG A 2 10.75 -75.88 -5.87
CA ARG A 2 10.92 -74.49 -5.39
C ARG A 2 9.55 -73.81 -5.34
N GLN A 3 9.23 -73.09 -4.27
CA GLN A 3 8.20 -72.06 -4.32
C GLN A 3 8.80 -70.76 -3.79
N ALA A 4 8.75 -69.74 -4.65
CA ALA A 4 9.37 -68.44 -4.49
C ALA A 4 8.41 -67.49 -3.78
N PHE A 5 8.87 -66.83 -2.73
CA PHE A 5 8.17 -65.72 -2.09
C PHE A 5 8.51 -64.43 -2.85
N GLY A 6 7.53 -63.89 -3.58
CA GLY A 6 7.62 -62.58 -4.22
C GLY A 6 7.31 -61.47 -3.22
N SER A 7 8.30 -60.62 -2.93
CA SER A 7 8.15 -59.43 -2.10
C SER A 7 7.61 -58.28 -2.97
N TRP A 8 6.43 -57.75 -2.63
CA TRP A 8 5.86 -56.58 -3.28
C TRP A 8 6.32 -55.32 -2.55
N ILE A 9 7.22 -54.56 -3.18
CA ILE A 9 7.60 -53.22 -2.71
C ILE A 9 6.52 -52.24 -3.19
N LEU A 10 5.73 -51.69 -2.27
CA LEU A 10 4.86 -50.53 -2.55
C LEU A 10 5.74 -49.29 -2.69
N ALA A 11 5.79 -48.71 -3.90
CA ALA A 11 6.32 -47.37 -4.11
C ALA A 11 5.26 -46.33 -3.68
N LEU A 12 5.52 -45.58 -2.60
CA LEU A 12 4.74 -44.40 -2.26
C LEU A 12 5.10 -43.25 -3.22
N ALA A 13 4.18 -42.88 -4.10
CA ALA A 13 4.25 -41.62 -4.83
C ALA A 13 3.86 -40.47 -3.88
N LEU A 14 4.82 -39.61 -3.51
CA LEU A 14 4.53 -38.34 -2.85
C LEU A 14 3.85 -37.41 -3.89
N ALA A 15 2.54 -37.25 -3.76
CA ALA A 15 1.81 -36.18 -4.43
C ALA A 15 2.16 -34.86 -3.72
N ALA A 16 2.88 -33.96 -4.40
CA ALA A 16 3.09 -32.60 -3.93
C ALA A 16 1.75 -31.84 -4.01
N ALA A 17 1.13 -31.60 -2.85
CA ALA A 17 -0.08 -30.79 -2.77
C ALA A 17 0.27 -29.32 -3.06
N PRO A 18 -0.46 -28.62 -3.96
CA PRO A 18 -0.30 -27.19 -4.14
C PRO A 18 -0.70 -26.46 -2.84
N GLY A 19 0.22 -25.66 -2.30
CA GLY A 19 -0.02 -24.85 -1.11
C GLY A 19 -1.09 -23.77 -1.37
N PRO A 20 -1.81 -23.33 -0.32
CA PRO A 20 -2.88 -22.35 -0.47
C PRO A 20 -2.30 -20.99 -0.90
N VAL A 21 -2.68 -20.55 -2.09
CA VAL A 21 -2.50 -19.15 -2.52
C VAL A 21 -3.53 -18.33 -1.75
N GLY A 22 -3.07 -17.45 -0.86
CA GLY A 22 -3.94 -16.56 -0.09
C GLY A 22 -4.65 -15.56 -1.01
N MET A 23 -5.89 -15.84 -1.36
CA MET A 23 -6.77 -14.92 -2.08
C MET A 23 -7.21 -13.82 -1.09
N ALA A 24 -6.73 -12.58 -1.25
CA ALA A 24 -7.34 -11.45 -0.57
C ALA A 24 -8.78 -11.31 -1.11
N ALA A 25 -9.79 -11.43 -0.24
CA ALA A 25 -11.19 -11.38 -0.64
C ALA A 25 -11.58 -9.94 -0.95
N ARG A 26 -12.03 -9.69 -2.19
CA ARG A 26 -12.72 -8.45 -2.55
C ARG A 26 -14.14 -8.50 -2.01
N ALA A 27 -14.64 -7.35 -1.57
CA ALA A 27 -16.02 -7.22 -1.13
C ALA A 27 -16.99 -7.50 -2.29
N SER A 28 -18.18 -7.98 -1.97
CA SER A 28 -19.27 -8.23 -2.93
C SER A 28 -19.74 -6.92 -3.58
N GLU A 29 -20.39 -6.98 -4.76
CA GLU A 29 -20.91 -5.78 -5.43
C GLU A 29 -21.87 -4.97 -4.54
N ALA A 30 -22.63 -5.62 -3.65
CA ALA A 30 -23.52 -4.98 -2.67
C ALA A 30 -22.77 -4.18 -1.58
N GLU A 31 -21.47 -4.40 -1.42
CA GLU A 31 -20.61 -3.71 -0.46
C GLU A 31 -19.87 -2.52 -1.10
N ASN A 32 -19.82 -2.40 -2.44
CA ASN A 32 -19.22 -1.27 -3.16
C ASN A 32 -20.13 -0.03 -3.21
N ALA A 33 -20.69 0.35 -2.06
CA ALA A 33 -21.54 1.53 -1.94
C ALA A 33 -20.73 2.72 -1.37
N PRO A 34 -20.85 3.93 -1.95
CA PRO A 34 -20.20 5.13 -1.40
C PRO A 34 -20.56 5.35 0.08
N GLY A 35 -19.57 5.66 0.90
CA GLY A 35 -19.73 5.96 2.32
C GLY A 35 -19.87 4.73 3.24
N ARG A 36 -19.95 3.52 2.68
CA ARG A 36 -19.95 2.26 3.45
C ARG A 36 -18.55 1.69 3.55
N PHE A 37 -17.87 2.00 4.64
CA PHE A 37 -16.54 1.49 5.00
C PHE A 37 -16.26 1.76 6.48
N ASP A 38 -15.26 1.08 7.04
CA ASP A 38 -14.96 1.09 8.47
C ASP A 38 -13.84 2.08 8.82
N TYR A 39 -12.80 2.16 7.98
CA TYR A 39 -11.63 3.00 8.23
C TYR A 39 -10.87 3.39 6.96
N TYR A 40 -9.86 4.23 7.10
CA TYR A 40 -8.96 4.60 6.01
C TYR A 40 -7.58 3.94 6.16
N VAL A 41 -7.01 3.51 5.04
CA VAL A 41 -5.58 3.28 4.89
C VAL A 41 -4.99 4.43 4.09
N MET A 42 -4.02 5.14 4.64
CA MET A 42 -3.17 6.05 3.88
C MET A 42 -1.93 5.29 3.42
N ALA A 43 -1.71 5.21 2.11
CA ALA A 43 -0.53 4.59 1.53
C ALA A 43 0.48 5.64 1.08
N LEU A 44 1.70 5.57 1.60
CA LEU A 44 2.84 6.39 1.22
C LEU A 44 3.81 5.54 0.41
N SER A 45 4.13 5.95 -0.82
CA SER A 45 5.12 5.27 -1.66
C SER A 45 6.46 6.00 -1.61
N TRP A 46 7.55 5.24 -1.52
CA TRP A 46 8.90 5.80 -1.65
C TRP A 46 9.19 6.03 -3.14
N SER A 47 9.15 7.29 -3.58
CA SER A 47 9.24 7.64 -5.00
C SER A 47 10.47 7.04 -5.71
N PRO A 48 11.69 7.06 -5.12
CA PRO A 48 12.86 6.48 -5.79
C PRO A 48 12.76 4.97 -6.05
N ASN A 49 12.14 4.21 -5.14
CA ASN A 49 11.91 2.77 -5.36
C ASN A 49 10.81 2.55 -6.41
N TRP A 50 9.74 3.36 -6.40
CA TRP A 50 8.72 3.30 -7.45
C TRP A 50 9.28 3.67 -8.82
N CYS A 51 10.16 4.66 -8.91
CA CYS A 51 10.82 5.04 -10.16
C CYS A 51 11.67 3.91 -10.71
N ALA A 52 12.47 3.25 -9.86
CA ALA A 52 13.28 2.09 -10.24
C ALA A 52 12.44 0.90 -10.74
N LEU A 53 11.26 0.67 -10.13
CA LEU A 53 10.39 -0.46 -10.47
C LEU A 53 9.45 -0.20 -11.65
N GLU A 54 8.97 1.03 -11.81
CA GLU A 54 7.91 1.37 -12.77
C GLU A 54 8.11 2.71 -13.47
N GLY A 55 8.44 3.76 -12.70
CA GLY A 55 8.38 5.14 -13.18
C GLY A 55 9.33 5.43 -14.34
N ASP A 56 10.54 4.86 -14.34
CA ASP A 56 11.54 5.05 -15.39
C ASP A 56 11.08 4.46 -16.73
N GLN A 57 10.55 3.23 -16.69
CA GLN A 57 10.00 2.58 -17.88
C GLN A 57 8.84 3.37 -18.47
N ARG A 58 8.10 4.08 -17.61
CA ARG A 58 6.97 4.93 -17.97
C ARG A 58 7.37 6.36 -18.31
N ARG A 59 8.65 6.74 -18.15
CA ARG A 59 9.15 8.12 -18.28
C ARG A 59 8.27 9.09 -17.48
N ALA A 60 7.97 8.72 -16.24
CA ALA A 60 7.10 9.51 -15.37
C ALA A 60 7.82 10.78 -14.90
N PRO A 61 7.25 11.99 -15.09
CA PRO A 61 7.92 13.24 -14.73
C PRO A 61 8.37 13.34 -13.26
N GLN A 62 7.62 12.72 -12.33
CA GLN A 62 8.00 12.67 -10.91
C GLN A 62 9.36 12.00 -10.64
N CYS A 63 9.89 11.27 -11.62
CA CYS A 63 11.16 10.56 -11.54
C CYS A 63 12.35 11.42 -11.95
N ASP A 64 12.12 12.65 -12.39
CA ASP A 64 13.13 13.67 -12.66
C ASP A 64 13.29 14.67 -11.49
N GLU A 65 12.62 14.41 -10.36
CA GLU A 65 12.61 15.25 -9.15
C GLU A 65 12.99 14.44 -7.89
N ASP A 66 13.50 15.13 -6.86
CA ASP A 66 13.99 14.52 -5.61
C ASP A 66 12.86 14.24 -4.59
N HIS A 67 11.77 13.65 -5.08
CA HIS A 67 10.66 13.27 -4.24
C HIS A 67 11.03 12.10 -3.31
N GLY A 68 10.64 12.21 -2.04
CA GLY A 68 10.73 11.12 -1.08
C GLY A 68 9.42 10.34 -0.99
N TRP A 69 8.82 10.32 0.20
CA TRP A 69 7.52 9.70 0.44
C TRP A 69 6.39 10.55 -0.16
N LEU A 70 5.73 10.02 -1.18
CA LEU A 70 4.54 10.60 -1.81
C LEU A 70 3.29 9.84 -1.37
N LEU A 71 2.17 10.53 -1.29
CA LEU A 71 0.85 9.95 -1.11
C LEU A 71 0.47 9.14 -2.36
N HIS A 72 0.44 7.81 -2.22
CA HIS A 72 -0.16 6.96 -3.24
C HIS A 72 -1.70 7.10 -3.18
N GLY A 73 -2.31 7.08 -2.00
CA GLY A 73 -3.74 7.36 -1.87
C GLY A 73 -4.28 7.20 -0.45
N LEU A 74 -5.54 7.61 -0.25
CA LEU A 74 -6.30 7.43 0.98
C LEU A 74 -7.49 6.50 0.69
N TRP A 75 -7.46 5.28 1.21
CA TRP A 75 -8.31 4.18 0.77
C TRP A 75 -9.34 3.84 1.84
N PRO A 76 -10.65 3.97 1.55
CA PRO A 76 -11.70 3.33 2.35
C PRO A 76 -11.44 1.83 2.46
N GLN A 77 -11.55 1.27 3.67
CA GLN A 77 -11.34 -0.15 3.97
C GLN A 77 -12.49 -0.69 4.82
N PHE A 78 -12.77 -1.98 4.67
CA PHE A 78 -13.49 -2.76 5.65
C PHE A 78 -12.51 -3.39 6.65
N GLU A 79 -13.00 -3.88 7.79
CA GLU A 79 -12.18 -4.71 8.69
C GLU A 79 -11.52 -5.89 7.96
N THR A 80 -12.24 -6.48 7.00
CA THR A 80 -11.74 -7.49 6.06
C THR A 80 -12.11 -7.10 4.64
N GLY A 81 -11.12 -6.97 3.75
CA GLY A 81 -11.31 -6.47 2.39
C GLY A 81 -11.50 -4.95 2.28
N TRP A 82 -11.93 -4.49 1.10
CA TRP A 82 -12.15 -3.07 0.80
C TRP A 82 -13.17 -2.88 -0.32
N PRO A 83 -13.90 -1.75 -0.34
CA PRO A 83 -14.70 -1.36 -1.49
C PRO A 83 -13.81 -0.73 -2.58
N GLU A 84 -14.15 -0.93 -3.85
CA GLU A 84 -13.48 -0.25 -4.96
C GLU A 84 -14.44 0.09 -6.10
N THR A 85 -14.17 1.20 -6.79
CA THR A 85 -14.93 1.68 -7.96
C THR A 85 -16.43 1.79 -7.66
N CYS A 86 -16.77 2.41 -6.53
CA CYS A 86 -18.14 2.53 -6.08
C CYS A 86 -18.97 3.43 -7.00
N ASP A 87 -20.25 3.07 -7.18
CA ASP A 87 -21.20 3.85 -7.98
C ASP A 87 -21.66 5.09 -7.20
N THR A 88 -20.96 6.20 -7.43
CA THR A 88 -21.20 7.49 -6.75
C THR A 88 -21.94 8.46 -7.66
N SER A 89 -22.86 9.23 -7.08
CA SER A 89 -23.52 10.35 -7.76
C SER A 89 -22.64 11.60 -7.84
N GLU A 90 -21.51 11.62 -7.12
CA GLU A 90 -20.55 12.72 -7.16
C GLU A 90 -19.90 12.83 -8.55
N PRO A 91 -19.69 14.05 -9.08
CA PRO A 91 -19.00 14.21 -10.35
C PRO A 91 -17.56 13.72 -10.24
N SER A 92 -16.96 13.38 -11.38
CA SER A 92 -15.51 13.17 -11.44
C SER A 92 -14.75 14.45 -11.08
N PRO A 93 -13.58 14.37 -10.44
CA PRO A 93 -12.78 15.54 -10.12
C PRO A 93 -12.38 16.30 -11.38
N SER A 94 -12.34 17.63 -11.28
CA SER A 94 -11.86 18.47 -12.36
C SER A 94 -10.37 18.24 -12.61
N ARG A 95 -9.90 18.60 -13.81
CA ARG A 95 -8.45 18.57 -14.12
C ARG A 95 -7.64 19.48 -13.21
N GLN A 96 -8.24 20.54 -12.68
CA GLN A 96 -7.57 21.43 -11.74
C GLN A 96 -7.35 20.72 -10.41
N MET A 97 -8.40 20.10 -9.84
CA MET A 97 -8.31 19.37 -8.58
C MET A 97 -7.22 18.30 -8.61
N THR A 98 -7.13 17.53 -9.71
CA THR A 98 -6.11 16.48 -9.80
C THR A 98 -4.69 17.03 -10.00
N ARG A 99 -4.53 18.17 -10.71
CA ARG A 99 -3.25 18.86 -10.82
C ARG A 99 -2.79 19.44 -9.48
N GLU A 100 -3.69 19.96 -8.68
CA GLU A 100 -3.36 20.50 -7.36
C GLU A 100 -2.85 19.44 -6.38
N MET A 101 -3.01 18.15 -6.70
CA MET A 101 -2.49 17.03 -5.90
C MET A 101 -1.12 16.52 -6.35
N THR A 102 -0.53 17.06 -7.44
CA THR A 102 0.75 16.57 -7.97
C THR A 102 1.90 16.74 -6.99
N ASP A 103 1.83 17.76 -6.14
CA ASP A 103 2.84 18.06 -5.11
C ASP A 103 2.99 16.94 -4.07
N ILE A 104 1.90 16.24 -3.75
CA ILE A 104 1.91 15.13 -2.78
C ILE A 104 1.71 13.76 -3.42
N MET A 105 1.19 13.67 -4.66
CA MET A 105 0.91 12.38 -5.34
C MET A 105 1.78 12.13 -6.58
N GLY A 106 2.68 13.04 -6.94
CA GLY A 106 3.60 12.91 -8.08
C GLY A 106 2.96 13.09 -9.47
N SER A 107 1.66 12.80 -9.65
CA SER A 107 0.97 13.09 -10.92
C SER A 107 -0.54 13.27 -10.79
N ALA A 108 -1.10 14.09 -11.69
CA ALA A 108 -2.55 14.28 -11.80
C ALA A 108 -3.27 12.99 -12.25
N GLY A 109 -2.58 12.15 -13.04
CA GLY A 109 -3.08 10.84 -13.45
C GLY A 109 -3.25 9.89 -12.27
N LEU A 110 -2.29 9.88 -11.33
CA LEU A 110 -2.41 9.12 -10.10
C LEU A 110 -3.57 9.62 -9.25
N ALA A 111 -3.65 10.94 -9.02
CA ALA A 111 -4.74 11.54 -8.23
C ALA A 111 -6.13 11.17 -8.79
N TRP A 112 -6.31 11.23 -10.12
CA TRP A 112 -7.55 10.82 -10.78
C TRP A 112 -7.84 9.32 -10.59
N HIS A 113 -6.83 8.46 -10.81
CA HIS A 113 -6.98 7.02 -10.68
C HIS A 113 -7.40 6.62 -9.26
N GLN A 114 -6.77 7.23 -8.26
CA GLN A 114 -6.99 6.97 -6.85
C GLN A 114 -8.36 7.45 -6.39
N TRP A 115 -8.81 8.62 -6.87
CA TRP A 115 -10.19 9.03 -6.65
C TRP A 115 -11.17 8.04 -7.28
N ARG A 116 -10.99 7.67 -8.55
CA ARG A 116 -11.95 6.78 -9.24
C ARG A 116 -12.08 5.43 -8.56
N LYS A 117 -10.96 4.84 -8.15
CA LYS A 117 -10.93 3.50 -7.56
C LYS A 117 -11.30 3.50 -6.08
N HIS A 118 -10.82 4.48 -5.31
CA HIS A 118 -10.94 4.46 -3.84
C HIS A 118 -11.72 5.68 -3.31
N GLY A 119 -11.48 6.87 -3.85
CA GLY A 119 -12.18 8.09 -3.42
C GLY A 119 -13.68 8.08 -3.67
N SER A 120 -14.15 7.48 -4.77
CA SER A 120 -15.57 7.27 -5.09
C SER A 120 -16.32 6.50 -4.01
N CYS A 121 -15.61 5.63 -3.27
CA CYS A 121 -16.17 4.84 -2.16
C CYS A 121 -16.25 5.61 -0.84
N SER A 122 -15.64 6.80 -0.73
CA SER A 122 -15.64 7.57 0.51
C SER A 122 -17.01 8.21 0.84
N GLY A 123 -17.86 8.39 -0.17
CA GLY A 123 -19.11 9.17 -0.06
C GLY A 123 -18.88 10.68 0.04
N LEU A 124 -17.66 11.16 -0.23
CA LEU A 124 -17.31 12.58 -0.25
C LEU A 124 -17.28 13.10 -1.69
N ALA A 125 -17.62 14.38 -1.84
CA ALA A 125 -17.31 15.13 -3.05
C ALA A 125 -15.79 15.10 -3.32
N PRO A 126 -15.34 15.16 -4.59
CA PRO A 126 -13.92 15.01 -4.91
C PRO A 126 -13.00 16.03 -4.24
N GLU A 127 -13.46 17.27 -4.10
CA GLU A 127 -12.74 18.34 -3.40
C GLU A 127 -12.51 17.96 -1.92
N ASP A 128 -13.55 17.49 -1.24
CA ASP A 128 -13.48 17.07 0.16
C ASP A 128 -12.59 15.84 0.34
N TYR A 129 -12.66 14.88 -0.58
CA TYR A 129 -11.79 13.70 -0.56
C TYR A 129 -10.31 14.09 -0.70
N PHE A 130 -9.97 14.97 -1.65
CA PHE A 130 -8.59 15.41 -1.83
C PHE A 130 -8.10 16.29 -0.68
N ARG A 131 -8.96 17.14 -0.11
CA ARG A 131 -8.66 17.88 1.12
C ARG A 131 -8.39 16.94 2.28
N LEU A 132 -9.24 15.93 2.50
CA LEU A 132 -9.05 14.92 3.54
C LEU A 132 -7.74 14.14 3.34
N SER A 133 -7.44 13.77 2.10
CA SER A 133 -6.20 13.08 1.71
C SER A 133 -4.95 13.89 2.06
N ARG A 134 -4.99 15.22 1.82
CA ARG A 134 -3.91 16.14 2.20
C ARG A 134 -3.78 16.30 3.71
N VAL A 135 -4.90 16.37 4.43
CA VAL A 135 -4.87 16.39 5.91
C VAL A 135 -4.24 15.11 6.45
N ALA A 136 -4.64 13.94 5.94
CA ALA A 136 -4.05 12.66 6.32
C ALA A 136 -2.55 12.62 6.06
N TYR A 137 -2.12 13.05 4.87
CA TYR A 137 -0.70 13.15 4.51
C TYR A 137 0.08 14.08 5.46
N GLY A 138 -0.55 15.17 5.91
CA GLY A 138 0.04 16.10 6.88
C GLY A 138 0.11 15.57 8.32
N ARG A 139 -0.69 14.56 8.70
CA ARG A 139 -0.69 14.00 10.06
C ARG A 139 0.49 13.07 10.37
N VAL A 140 1.23 12.64 9.36
CA VAL A 140 2.36 11.73 9.53
C VAL A 140 3.66 12.44 9.18
N VAL A 141 4.59 12.44 10.12
CA VAL A 141 5.97 12.86 9.92
C VAL A 141 6.68 11.76 9.13
N ARG A 142 7.24 12.12 7.97
CA ARG A 142 8.02 11.22 7.14
C ARG A 142 9.48 11.25 7.62
N PRO A 143 10.12 10.11 7.95
CA PRO A 143 11.44 10.14 8.57
C PRO A 143 12.52 10.76 7.69
N GLU A 144 13.16 11.82 8.19
CA GLU A 144 14.18 12.56 7.43
C GLU A 144 15.45 11.76 7.19
N VAL A 145 15.71 10.73 8.01
CA VAL A 145 16.90 9.87 7.89
C VAL A 145 17.04 9.26 6.49
N PHE A 146 15.92 8.92 5.85
CA PHE A 146 15.90 8.35 4.50
C PHE A 146 16.27 9.35 3.41
N ARG A 147 16.05 10.65 3.64
CA ARG A 147 16.48 11.72 2.73
C ARG A 147 17.99 11.96 2.76
N LYS A 148 18.70 11.44 3.76
CA LYS A 148 20.15 11.59 3.94
C LYS A 148 20.95 10.46 3.32
N LEU A 149 20.29 9.45 2.76
CA LEU A 149 20.96 8.35 2.05
C LEU A 149 21.60 8.90 0.77
N SER A 150 22.89 8.64 0.58
CA SER A 150 23.62 8.98 -0.64
C SER A 150 23.80 7.81 -1.61
N ASN A 151 23.53 6.58 -1.15
CA ASN A 151 23.67 5.35 -1.90
C ASN A 151 22.50 4.42 -1.59
N ALA A 152 22.20 3.50 -2.52
CA ALA A 152 21.23 2.47 -2.26
C ALA A 152 21.73 1.54 -1.14
N VAL A 153 20.82 1.16 -0.25
CA VAL A 153 21.12 0.27 0.88
C VAL A 153 20.18 -0.93 0.87
N ARG A 154 20.62 -2.01 1.51
CA ARG A 154 19.77 -3.13 1.90
C ARG A 154 19.54 -3.07 3.40
N LEU A 155 18.28 -3.13 3.81
CA LEU A 155 17.89 -3.05 5.21
C LEU A 155 16.71 -4.00 5.49
N PRO A 156 16.56 -4.47 6.74
CA PRO A 156 15.32 -5.10 7.15
C PRO A 156 14.16 -4.12 6.99
N ALA A 157 13.03 -4.57 6.46
CA ALA A 157 11.84 -3.72 6.31
C ALA A 157 11.37 -3.13 7.66
N SER A 158 11.64 -3.83 8.77
CA SER A 158 11.37 -3.35 10.13
C SER A 158 12.12 -2.05 10.47
N VAL A 159 13.29 -1.78 9.86
CA VAL A 159 14.01 -0.52 10.07
C VAL A 159 13.22 0.67 9.53
N VAL A 160 12.44 0.47 8.45
CA VAL A 160 11.55 1.52 7.92
C VAL A 160 10.39 1.76 8.88
N GLU A 161 9.76 0.70 9.37
CA GLU A 161 8.70 0.78 10.38
C GLU A 161 9.19 1.49 11.65
N GLU A 162 10.31 1.05 12.22
CA GLU A 162 10.92 1.62 13.43
C GLU A 162 11.22 3.12 13.27
N ALA A 163 11.70 3.54 12.08
CA ALA A 163 11.93 4.95 11.81
C ALA A 163 10.63 5.77 11.80
N PHE A 164 9.55 5.24 11.22
CA PHE A 164 8.24 5.91 11.27
C PHE A 164 7.67 5.97 12.69
N LEU A 165 7.76 4.88 13.46
CA LEU A 165 7.28 4.84 14.84
C LEU A 165 8.07 5.81 15.74
N LYS A 166 9.38 5.94 15.53
CA LYS A 166 10.23 6.89 16.26
C LYS A 166 9.80 8.34 16.04
N ASP A 167 9.50 8.73 14.80
CA ASP A 167 9.16 10.11 14.45
C ASP A 167 7.66 10.42 14.64
N ASN A 168 6.83 9.40 14.92
CA ASN A 168 5.40 9.50 15.14
C ASN A 168 4.99 8.72 16.40
N PRO A 169 5.24 9.25 17.62
CA PRO A 169 5.01 8.55 18.88
C PRO A 169 3.53 8.23 19.17
N GLN A 170 2.60 8.80 18.40
CA GLN A 170 1.17 8.47 18.42
C GLN A 170 0.84 7.16 17.70
N LEU A 171 1.75 6.60 16.91
CA LEU A 171 1.57 5.34 16.19
C LEU A 171 2.12 4.18 17.02
N THR A 172 1.46 3.03 16.93
CA THR A 172 1.96 1.75 17.43
C THR A 172 2.19 0.77 16.27
N PRO A 173 2.95 -0.32 16.45
CA PRO A 173 3.25 -1.27 15.37
C PRO A 173 2.00 -1.79 14.64
N ASP A 174 0.89 -2.02 15.36
CA ASP A 174 -0.36 -2.49 14.74
C ASP A 174 -1.09 -1.43 13.89
N MET A 175 -0.67 -0.16 13.91
CA MET A 175 -1.30 0.94 13.16
C MET A 175 -0.63 1.26 11.83
N LEU A 176 0.50 0.61 11.54
CA LEU A 176 1.34 0.85 10.38
C LEU A 176 1.78 -0.49 9.80
N THR A 177 1.92 -0.56 8.48
CA THR A 177 2.58 -1.70 7.83
C THR A 177 3.56 -1.21 6.78
N VAL A 178 4.65 -1.96 6.60
CA VAL A 178 5.59 -1.76 5.48
C VAL A 178 5.37 -2.85 4.46
N THR A 179 5.18 -2.48 3.19
CA THR A 179 5.06 -3.43 2.09
C THR A 179 6.33 -3.48 1.26
N CYS A 180 6.59 -4.61 0.62
CA CYS A 180 7.70 -4.76 -0.33
C CYS A 180 7.20 -5.34 -1.64
N ARG A 181 7.92 -5.01 -2.71
CA ARG A 181 7.71 -5.59 -4.04
C ARG A 181 9.05 -5.76 -4.75
N ASP A 182 9.23 -6.89 -5.42
CA ASP A 182 10.42 -7.18 -6.23
C ASP A 182 11.75 -6.96 -5.49
N GLY A 183 11.75 -7.21 -4.17
CA GLY A 183 12.90 -7.02 -3.28
C GLY A 183 13.12 -5.60 -2.77
N TYR A 184 12.26 -4.63 -3.10
CA TYR A 184 12.32 -3.24 -2.62
C TYR A 184 11.25 -2.98 -1.57
N VAL A 185 11.52 -2.04 -0.66
CA VAL A 185 10.46 -1.41 0.14
C VAL A 185 9.55 -0.62 -0.81
N GLN A 186 8.25 -0.90 -0.80
CA GLN A 186 7.31 -0.30 -1.74
C GLN A 186 6.53 0.86 -1.09
N GLU A 187 5.89 0.57 0.05
CA GLU A 187 5.01 1.52 0.72
C GLU A 187 5.12 1.42 2.24
N VAL A 188 4.78 2.52 2.90
CA VAL A 188 4.31 2.51 4.28
C VAL A 188 2.84 2.83 4.28
N ARG A 189 2.03 1.99 4.93
CA ARG A 189 0.59 2.19 5.03
C ARG A 189 0.22 2.44 6.48
N ILE A 190 -0.55 3.50 6.73
CA ILE A 190 -0.98 3.90 8.08
C ILE A 190 -2.50 3.87 8.14
N CYS A 191 -3.06 3.30 9.20
CA CYS A 191 -4.50 3.17 9.36
C CYS A 191 -5.08 4.25 10.26
N PHE A 192 -6.19 4.81 9.82
CA PHE A 192 -6.89 5.89 10.50
C PHE A 192 -8.38 5.59 10.60
N THR A 193 -9.01 6.03 11.68
CA THR A 193 -10.47 6.16 11.73
C THR A 193 -10.96 7.10 10.63
N ARG A 194 -12.28 7.13 10.39
CA ARG A 194 -12.88 8.09 9.45
C ARG A 194 -12.58 9.55 9.79
N GLY A 195 -12.31 9.85 11.07
CA GLY A 195 -11.91 11.17 11.57
C GLY A 195 -10.40 11.44 11.52
N LEU A 196 -9.61 10.56 10.90
CA LEU A 196 -8.14 10.63 10.80
C LEU A 196 -7.38 10.42 12.11
N GLU A 197 -8.01 9.83 13.14
CA GLU A 197 -7.30 9.39 14.34
C GLU A 197 -6.59 8.05 14.08
N PRO A 198 -5.32 7.86 14.48
CA PRO A 198 -4.63 6.59 14.32
C PRO A 198 -5.40 5.43 14.95
N ARG A 199 -5.42 4.29 14.28
CA ARG A 199 -6.03 3.05 14.80
C ARG A 199 -5.25 1.83 14.33
N PRO A 200 -5.40 0.67 15.00
CA PRO A 200 -4.91 -0.59 14.48
C PRO A 200 -5.50 -0.89 13.10
N CYS A 201 -4.66 -1.33 12.18
CA CYS A 201 -5.04 -1.77 10.85
C CYS A 201 -5.87 -3.08 10.91
N GLY A 202 -6.76 -3.28 9.95
CA GLY A 202 -7.47 -4.57 9.80
C GLY A 202 -6.49 -5.71 9.46
N PRO A 203 -6.86 -6.99 9.71
CA PRO A 203 -5.96 -8.14 9.48
C PRO A 203 -5.36 -8.21 8.07
N ASP A 204 -6.11 -7.82 7.04
CA ASP A 204 -5.60 -7.83 5.65
C ASP A 204 -4.62 -6.70 5.37
N ALA A 205 -4.78 -5.55 6.05
CA ALA A 205 -3.89 -4.42 5.94
C ALA A 205 -2.62 -4.59 6.78
N ARG A 206 -2.63 -5.39 7.86
CA ARG A 206 -1.45 -5.68 8.73
C ARG A 206 -0.52 -6.77 8.21
N ARG A 207 -0.24 -6.79 6.91
CA ARG A 207 0.64 -7.80 6.30
C ARG A 207 2.00 -7.20 6.00
N ASP A 208 2.86 -7.21 7.00
CA ASP A 208 4.20 -6.67 6.86
C ASP A 208 5.08 -7.47 5.91
N CYS A 209 5.90 -6.71 5.19
CA CYS A 209 7.09 -7.21 4.54
C CYS A 209 8.04 -7.78 5.59
N ARG A 210 8.44 -9.04 5.38
CA ARG A 210 9.38 -9.77 6.26
C ARG A 210 10.79 -9.86 5.70
N LEU A 211 11.11 -9.09 4.66
CA LEU A 211 12.45 -9.08 4.07
C LEU A 211 13.44 -8.46 5.05
N ASN A 212 14.57 -9.13 5.24
CA ASN A 212 15.68 -8.66 6.09
C ASN A 212 16.74 -7.87 5.30
N ASP A 213 16.58 -7.80 3.98
CA ASP A 213 17.55 -7.28 3.03
C ASP A 213 16.88 -6.49 1.88
N ALA A 214 15.76 -5.83 2.18
CA ALA A 214 15.00 -5.05 1.23
C ALA A 214 15.80 -3.86 0.70
N LEU A 215 15.76 -3.64 -0.61
CA LEU A 215 16.38 -2.51 -1.27
C LEU A 215 15.65 -1.21 -0.96
N PHE A 216 16.44 -0.19 -0.63
CA PHE A 216 15.98 1.18 -0.39
C PHE A 216 16.92 2.14 -1.11
N THR A 217 16.45 2.74 -2.20
CA THR A 217 17.25 3.67 -3.01
C THR A 217 17.24 5.08 -2.39
N PRO A 218 18.31 5.87 -2.59
CA PRO A 218 18.36 7.25 -2.12
C PRO A 218 17.41 8.12 -2.94
N LEU A 219 17.25 9.39 -2.54
CA LEU A 219 16.65 10.39 -3.43
C LEU A 219 17.43 10.48 -4.75
N ARG A 220 16.76 10.96 -5.80
CA ARG A 220 17.36 11.14 -7.12
C ARG A 220 18.27 12.36 -7.18
#